data_AF-A0A1Y0EGC6-F1
#
_entry.id   AF-A0A1Y0EGC6-F1
#
_cell.length_a   1.000
_cell.length_b   1.000
_cell.length_c   1.000
_cell.angle_alpha   90.00
_cell.angle_beta   90.00
_cell.angle_gamma   90.00
#
_symmetry.space_group_name_H-M   'P 1'
#
loop_
_entity.id
_entity.type
_entity.pdbx_description
1 polymer ?
#
loop_
_entity_poly.entity_id
_entity_poly.type
_entity_poly.pdbx_seq_one_letter_code
_entity_poly.pdbx_strand_id
1 'polypeptide(L)'
;MPTEPYSMSMLSPAAVYKRQQQNPGFNPEDGHQLIKATLEYLVRSLGILMQEPARDSEIFKTHIARVLTSIYVLQSSLDFERGGEISTNLFQLYEYSRQQTLKLMRNDDTAQIDRAYHSISEIFDAWQKIK
;
A
#
# COMPACT_ATOMS: atom_id res chain seq x y z
N MET A 1 41.87 6.60 11.43
CA MET A 1 41.44 5.80 10.26
C MET A 1 40.92 4.46 10.76
N PRO A 2 40.03 3.76 10.04
CA PRO A 2 38.57 3.93 9.86
C PRO A 2 37.84 2.72 10.55
N THR A 3 36.52 2.56 10.68
CA THR A 3 35.44 2.46 9.68
C THR A 3 34.09 2.41 10.42
N GLU A 4 33.11 3.23 10.02
CA GLU A 4 31.69 3.01 10.35
C GLU A 4 31.17 1.76 9.61
N PRO A 5 30.38 0.87 10.25
CA PRO A 5 29.71 -0.19 9.52
C PRO A 5 28.31 0.26 9.08
N TYR A 6 28.15 0.39 7.76
CA TYR A 6 26.92 0.07 7.02
C TYR A 6 25.61 0.71 7.55
N SER A 7 25.35 1.95 7.15
CA SER A 7 23.98 2.37 6.88
C SER A 7 23.57 1.79 5.53
N MET A 8 23.09 0.54 5.56
CA MET A 8 22.51 -0.11 4.39
C MET A 8 21.18 0.60 4.12
N SER A 9 21.15 1.50 3.14
CA SER A 9 19.89 2.14 2.74
C SER A 9 18.94 1.07 2.25
N MET A 10 17.92 0.75 3.06
CA MET A 10 16.81 -0.07 2.58
C MET A 10 16.13 0.74 1.48
N LEU A 11 16.26 0.26 0.25
CA LEU A 11 15.43 0.74 -0.86
C LEU A 11 13.98 0.63 -0.41
N SER A 12 13.21 1.70 -0.57
CA SER A 12 11.78 1.64 -0.31
C SER A 12 11.16 0.53 -1.18
N PRO A 13 10.09 -0.14 -0.74
CA PRO A 13 9.44 -1.18 -1.55
C PRO A 13 9.10 -0.73 -2.98
N ALA A 14 8.80 0.55 -3.21
CA ALA A 14 8.64 1.09 -4.57
C ALA A 14 9.94 1.19 -5.36
N ALA A 15 11.08 1.47 -4.71
CA ALA A 15 12.38 1.44 -5.37
C ALA A 15 12.79 0.00 -5.73
N VAL A 16 12.40 -1.00 -4.93
CA VAL A 16 12.51 -2.42 -5.29
C VAL A 16 11.62 -2.76 -6.48
N TYR A 17 10.36 -2.29 -6.47
CA TYR A 17 9.40 -2.52 -7.55
C TYR A 17 9.82 -1.90 -8.88
N LYS A 18 10.20 -0.62 -8.87
CA LYS A 18 10.69 0.11 -10.04
C LYS A 18 11.94 -0.55 -10.62
N ARG A 19 12.81 -1.08 -9.77
CA ARG A 19 14.00 -1.83 -10.18
C ARG A 19 13.65 -3.19 -10.80
N GLN A 20 12.58 -3.85 -10.33
CA GLN A 20 12.10 -5.10 -10.94
C GLN A 20 11.44 -4.88 -12.31
N GLN A 21 10.67 -3.80 -12.49
CA GLN A 21 10.09 -3.46 -13.80
C GLN A 21 11.14 -3.17 -14.89
N GLN A 22 12.31 -2.67 -14.50
CA GLN A 22 13.41 -2.36 -15.41
C GLN A 22 14.26 -3.60 -15.78
N ASN A 23 13.93 -4.78 -15.23
CA ASN A 23 14.71 -5.98 -15.43
C ASN A 23 14.25 -6.73 -16.70
N PRO A 24 15.13 -7.07 -17.66
CA PRO A 24 14.76 -7.71 -18.92
C PRO A 24 14.05 -9.08 -18.80
N GLY A 25 14.07 -9.70 -17.62
CA GLY A 25 13.37 -10.95 -17.30
C GLY A 25 12.05 -10.76 -16.55
N PHE A 26 11.48 -9.55 -16.52
CA PHE A 26 10.20 -9.27 -15.86
C PHE A 26 9.05 -10.01 -16.53
N ASN A 27 8.39 -10.91 -15.80
CA ASN A 27 7.17 -11.56 -16.25
C ASN A 27 5.95 -10.71 -15.83
N PRO A 28 5.04 -10.32 -16.73
CA PRO A 28 3.80 -9.62 -16.39
C PRO A 28 2.97 -10.31 -15.29
N GLU A 29 3.03 -11.64 -15.20
CA GLU A 29 2.38 -12.37 -14.11
C GLU A 29 2.97 -12.05 -12.73
N ASP A 30 4.28 -11.79 -12.64
CA ASP A 30 4.94 -11.38 -11.39
C ASP A 30 4.41 -10.02 -10.93
N GLY A 31 4.16 -9.12 -11.89
CA GLY A 31 3.51 -7.83 -11.65
C GLY A 31 2.10 -8.00 -11.09
N HIS A 32 1.27 -8.82 -11.73
CA HIS A 32 -0.11 -9.06 -11.30
C HIS A 32 -0.17 -9.70 -9.90
N GLN A 33 0.68 -10.69 -9.63
CA GLN A 33 0.76 -11.36 -8.33
C GLN A 33 1.24 -10.41 -7.23
N LEU A 34 2.21 -9.53 -7.52
CA LEU A 34 2.70 -8.56 -6.54
C LEU A 34 1.64 -7.51 -6.17
N ILE A 35 0.88 -7.01 -7.15
CA ILE A 35 -0.24 -6.10 -6.87
C ILE A 35 -1.29 -6.80 -6.01
N LYS A 36 -1.65 -8.05 -6.36
CA LYS A 36 -2.59 -8.85 -5.58
C LYS A 36 -2.12 -9.04 -4.14
N ALA A 37 -0.86 -9.43 -3.93
CA ALA A 37 -0.30 -9.62 -2.60
C ALA A 37 -0.26 -8.30 -1.80
N THR A 38 0.02 -7.18 -2.46
CA THR A 38 0.05 -5.85 -1.82
C THR A 38 -1.35 -5.40 -1.41
N LEU A 39 -2.36 -5.61 -2.27
CA LEU A 39 -3.77 -5.34 -1.96
C LEU A 39 -4.25 -6.21 -0.80
N GLU A 40 -3.96 -7.52 -0.83
CA GLU A 40 -4.32 -8.43 0.26
C GLU A 40 -3.73 -7.98 1.61
N TYR A 41 -2.45 -7.58 1.59
CA TYR A 41 -1.77 -7.09 2.78
C TYR A 41 -2.36 -5.76 3.30
N LEU A 42 -2.76 -4.87 2.38
CA LEU A 42 -3.43 -3.62 2.69
C LEU A 42 -4.80 -3.88 3.33
N VAL A 43 -5.64 -4.72 2.73
CA VAL A 43 -6.97 -5.10 3.25
C VAL A 43 -6.84 -5.68 4.66
N ARG A 44 -5.94 -6.65 4.86
CA ARG A 44 -5.70 -7.26 6.17
C ARG A 44 -5.28 -6.23 7.22
N SER A 45 -4.39 -5.30 6.86
CA SER A 45 -3.90 -4.28 7.79
C SER A 45 -4.96 -3.24 8.14
N LEU A 46 -5.77 -2.80 7.16
CA LEU A 46 -6.91 -1.93 7.40
C LEU A 46 -7.94 -2.63 8.30
N GLY A 47 -8.23 -3.91 8.07
CA GLY A 47 -9.15 -4.69 8.91
C GLY A 47 -8.67 -4.88 10.35
N ILE A 48 -7.37 -4.87 10.60
CA ILE A 48 -6.82 -4.85 11.96
C ILE A 48 -7.01 -3.47 12.60
N LEU A 49 -6.79 -2.38 11.86
CA LEU A 49 -7.01 -1.02 12.36
C LEU A 49 -8.50 -0.72 12.64
N MET A 50 -9.42 -1.33 11.88
CA MET A 50 -10.86 -1.26 12.14
C MET A 50 -11.28 -1.86 13.49
N GLN A 51 -10.47 -2.75 14.06
CA GLN A 51 -10.73 -3.31 15.38
C GLN A 51 -10.27 -2.38 16.52
N GLU A 52 -9.88 -1.15 16.19
CA GLU A 52 -9.47 -0.10 17.12
C GLU A 52 -8.43 -0.57 18.17
N PRO A 53 -7.29 -1.15 17.73
CA PRO A 53 -6.25 -1.55 18.66
C PRO A 53 -5.73 -0.34 19.43
N ALA A 54 -5.30 -0.57 20.68
CA ALA A 54 -4.77 0.48 21.54
C ALA A 54 -3.66 1.28 20.81
N ARG A 55 -3.74 2.60 20.84
CA ARG A 55 -2.93 3.49 19.97
C ARG A 55 -1.43 3.40 20.23
N ASP A 56 -1.05 3.14 21.47
CA ASP A 56 0.33 2.97 21.92
C ASP A 56 0.87 1.56 21.66
N SER A 57 -0.01 0.61 21.33
CA SER A 57 0.36 -0.78 21.04
C SER A 57 1.24 -0.90 19.78
N GLU A 58 2.07 -1.94 19.80
CA GLU A 58 2.89 -2.30 18.64
C GLU A 58 2.02 -2.69 17.43
N ILE A 59 0.86 -3.30 17.68
CA ILE A 59 -0.11 -3.68 16.64
C ILE A 59 -0.57 -2.44 15.87
N PHE A 60 -0.99 -1.38 16.57
CA PHE A 60 -1.43 -0.15 15.93
C PHE A 60 -0.31 0.47 15.09
N LYS A 61 0.87 0.66 15.67
CA LYS A 61 2.04 1.27 14.99
C LYS A 61 2.46 0.49 13.75
N THR A 62 2.57 -0.83 13.90
CA THR A 62 2.93 -1.75 12.82
C THR A 62 1.90 -1.67 11.68
N HIS A 63 0.61 -1.73 11.98
CA HIS A 63 -0.41 -1.75 10.92
C HIS A 63 -0.62 -0.39 10.25
N ILE A 64 -0.42 0.73 10.94
CA ILE A 64 -0.33 2.05 10.30
C ILE A 64 0.81 2.08 9.27
N ALA A 65 2.02 1.67 9.66
CA ALA A 65 3.17 1.67 8.76
C ALA A 65 2.96 0.76 7.54
N ARG A 66 2.35 -0.42 7.75
CA ARG A 66 2.00 -1.37 6.70
C ARG A 66 1.02 -0.79 5.69
N VAL A 67 -0.06 -0.17 6.17
CA VAL A 67 -1.05 0.48 5.29
C VAL A 67 -0.41 1.55 4.43
N LEU A 68 0.37 2.46 5.02
CA LEU A 68 1.04 3.54 4.28
C LEU A 68 2.04 3.00 3.26
N THR A 69 2.78 1.94 3.61
CA THR A 69 3.75 1.31 2.72
C THR A 69 3.07 0.63 1.53
N SER A 70 2.01 -0.15 1.77
CA SER A 70 1.25 -0.79 0.69
C SER A 70 0.63 0.23 -0.26
N ILE A 71 0.04 1.30 0.26
CA ILE A 71 -0.53 2.39 -0.55
C ILE A 71 0.54 3.00 -1.44
N TYR A 72 1.71 3.30 -0.90
CA TYR A 72 2.81 3.85 -1.66
C TYR A 72 3.26 2.92 -2.81
N VAL A 73 3.37 1.61 -2.55
CA VAL A 73 3.68 0.62 -3.59
C VAL A 73 2.61 0.63 -4.68
N LEU A 74 1.34 0.53 -4.31
CA LEU A 74 0.23 0.52 -5.25
C LEU A 74 0.18 1.80 -6.09
N GLN A 75 0.32 2.98 -5.48
CA GLN A 75 0.38 4.25 -6.21
C GLN A 75 1.57 4.31 -7.18
N SER A 76 2.75 3.82 -6.76
CA SER A 76 3.95 3.81 -7.60
C SER A 76 3.89 2.82 -8.77
N SER A 77 2.94 1.87 -8.72
CA SER A 77 2.74 0.89 -9.77
C SER A 77 1.77 1.29 -10.88
N LEU A 78 1.10 2.43 -10.72
CA LEU A 78 0.13 2.90 -11.69
C LEU A 78 0.83 3.44 -12.94
N ASP A 79 0.43 2.95 -14.10
CA ASP A 79 0.81 3.48 -15.40
C ASP A 79 -0.28 4.45 -15.87
N PHE A 80 -0.01 5.75 -15.78
CA PHE A 80 -0.97 6.78 -16.18
C PHE A 80 -1.04 6.99 -17.69
N GLU A 81 0.01 6.64 -18.43
CA GLU A 81 0.02 6.75 -19.89
C GLU A 81 -0.86 5.67 -20.52
N ARG A 82 -0.74 4.42 -20.04
CA ARG A 82 -1.52 3.28 -20.54
C ARG A 82 -2.86 3.10 -19.83
N GLY A 83 -2.91 3.37 -18.53
CA GLY A 83 -4.10 3.15 -17.72
C GLY A 83 -5.09 4.31 -17.68
N GLY A 84 -4.69 5.51 -18.10
CA GLY A 84 -5.55 6.68 -18.23
C GLY A 84 -6.45 6.90 -17.01
N GLU A 85 -7.76 6.99 -17.26
CA GLU A 85 -8.78 7.21 -16.23
C GLU A 85 -8.80 6.15 -15.13
N ILE A 86 -8.52 4.87 -15.45
CA ILE A 86 -8.50 3.79 -14.46
C ILE A 86 -7.37 4.03 -13.46
N SER A 87 -6.17 4.38 -13.95
CA SER A 87 -5.04 4.71 -13.08
C SER A 87 -5.33 5.95 -12.24
N THR A 88 -5.98 6.97 -12.80
CA THR A 88 -6.42 8.15 -12.04
C THR A 88 -7.38 7.79 -10.91
N ASN A 89 -8.39 6.97 -11.19
CA ASN A 89 -9.40 6.57 -10.20
C ASN A 89 -8.80 5.71 -9.09
N LEU A 90 -7.92 4.76 -9.44
CA LEU A 90 -7.18 3.96 -8.46
C LEU A 90 -6.28 4.84 -7.58
N PHE A 91 -5.56 5.80 -8.18
CA PHE A 91 -4.73 6.73 -7.43
C PHE A 91 -5.54 7.52 -6.39
N GLN A 92 -6.70 8.05 -6.79
CA GLN A 92 -7.58 8.81 -5.91
C GLN A 92 -8.09 7.96 -4.74
N LEU A 93 -8.43 6.69 -5.00
CA LEU A 93 -8.89 5.77 -3.97
C LEU A 93 -7.78 5.43 -2.96
N TYR A 94 -6.57 5.16 -3.47
CA TYR A 94 -5.39 4.93 -2.64
C TYR A 94 -5.03 6.17 -1.83
N GLU A 95 -5.14 7.36 -2.41
CA GLU A 95 -4.87 8.62 -1.72
C GLU A 95 -5.91 8.89 -0.62
N TYR A 96 -7.20 8.66 -0.90
CA TYR A 96 -8.24 8.74 0.13
C TYR A 96 -7.92 7.82 1.31
N SER A 97 -7.57 6.57 1.04
CA SER A 97 -7.21 5.59 2.07
C SER A 97 -5.98 6.03 2.89
N ARG A 98 -5.00 6.66 2.23
CA ARG A 98 -3.83 7.25 2.88
C ARG A 98 -4.23 8.35 3.85
N GLN A 99 -5.11 9.26 3.41
CA GLN A 99 -5.59 10.37 4.22
C GLN A 99 -6.36 9.88 5.44
N GLN A 100 -7.23 8.88 5.30
CA GLN A 100 -7.95 8.29 6.44
C GLN A 100 -6.98 7.65 7.45
N THR A 101 -5.97 6.94 6.96
CA THR A 101 -4.93 6.33 7.80
C THR A 101 -4.13 7.39 8.57
N LEU A 102 -3.77 8.49 7.92
CA LEU A 102 -3.05 9.59 8.56
C LEU A 102 -3.92 10.34 9.58
N LYS A 103 -5.22 10.50 9.32
CA LYS A 103 -6.17 11.03 10.30
C LYS A 103 -6.26 10.13 11.52
N LEU A 104 -6.44 8.82 11.33
CA LEU A 104 -6.45 7.85 12.42
C LEU A 104 -5.16 7.95 13.24
N MET A 105 -3.99 7.99 12.58
CA MET A 105 -2.68 8.13 13.23
C MET A 105 -2.56 9.41 14.07
N ARG A 106 -3.19 10.51 13.65
CA ARG A 106 -3.21 11.79 14.37
C ARG A 106 -4.29 11.90 15.45
N ASN A 107 -5.07 10.84 15.67
CA ASN A 107 -6.22 10.84 16.59
C ASN A 107 -7.28 11.88 16.19
N ASP A 108 -7.53 11.98 14.89
CA ASP A 108 -8.61 12.77 14.33
C ASP A 108 -9.88 11.92 14.29
N ASP A 109 -10.91 12.34 15.03
CA ASP A 109 -12.21 11.65 15.14
C ASP A 109 -13.00 11.60 13.83
N THR A 110 -12.56 12.35 12.80
CA THR A 110 -13.15 12.32 11.45
C THR A 110 -12.53 11.25 10.55
N ALA A 111 -11.61 10.42 11.07
CA ALA A 111 -11.02 9.31 10.32
C ALA A 111 -12.08 8.25 9.95
N GLN A 112 -12.15 7.88 8.68
CA GLN A 112 -13.10 6.89 8.15
C GLN A 112 -12.36 5.63 7.68
N ILE A 113 -11.79 4.88 8.62
CA ILE A 113 -10.99 3.68 8.32
C ILE A 113 -11.85 2.52 7.83
N ASP A 114 -13.07 2.42 8.34
CA ASP A 114 -14.11 1.52 7.84
C ASP A 114 -14.36 1.71 6.34
N ARG A 115 -14.51 2.97 5.90
CA ARG A 115 -14.74 3.28 4.48
C ARG A 115 -13.52 2.96 3.63
N ALA A 116 -12.32 3.32 4.11
CA ALA A 116 -11.09 2.95 3.43
C ALA A 116 -10.95 1.42 3.28
N TYR A 117 -11.25 0.66 4.34
CA TYR A 117 -11.25 -0.80 4.28
C TYR A 117 -12.22 -1.34 3.25
N HIS A 118 -13.48 -0.91 3.26
CA HIS A 118 -14.50 -1.39 2.32
C HIS A 118 -14.12 -1.07 0.87
N SER A 119 -13.71 0.16 0.59
CA SER A 119 -13.27 0.57 -0.74
C SER A 119 -12.10 -0.25 -1.26
N ILE A 120 -11.07 -0.50 -0.45
CA ILE A 120 -9.92 -1.31 -0.87
C ILE A 120 -10.28 -2.79 -1.00
N SER A 121 -11.18 -3.30 -0.15
CA SER A 121 -11.68 -4.67 -0.26
C SER A 121 -12.41 -4.91 -1.58
N GLU A 122 -13.22 -3.96 -2.04
CA GLU A 122 -13.88 -4.04 -3.35
C GLU A 122 -12.86 -4.09 -4.51
N ILE A 123 -11.80 -3.28 -4.44
CA ILE A 123 -10.72 -3.33 -5.45
C ILE A 123 -10.00 -4.67 -5.41
N PHE A 124 -9.71 -5.20 -4.22
CA PHE A 124 -9.07 -6.50 -4.09
C PHE A 124 -9.94 -7.62 -4.69
N ASP A 125 -11.24 -7.63 -4.37
CA ASP A 125 -12.20 -8.60 -4.92
C ASP A 125 -12.32 -8.48 -6.44
N ALA A 126 -12.31 -7.26 -6.99
CA ALA A 126 -12.29 -7.04 -8.43
C ALA A 126 -10.99 -7.59 -9.06
N TRP A 127 -9.84 -7.33 -8.44
CA TRP A 127 -8.54 -7.81 -8.90
C TRP A 127 -8.45 -9.34 -8.92
N GLN A 128 -9.04 -10.01 -7.92
CA GLN A 128 -9.07 -11.48 -7.85
C GLN A 128 -9.87 -12.14 -8.98
N LYS A 129 -10.79 -11.42 -9.61
CA LYS A 129 -11.62 -11.93 -10.71
C LYS A 129 -10.95 -11.79 -12.07
N ILE A 130 -9.87 -11.00 -12.16
CA ILE A 130 -9.05 -10.86 -13.37
C ILE A 130 -8.13 -12.08 -13.44
N LYS A 131 -8.14 -12.76 -14.60
CA LYS A 131 -7.29 -13.91 -14.89
C LYS A 131 -6.01 -13.47 -15.58
#